data_AF-A0A7V1CX09-F1
#
_entry.id   AF-A0A7V1CX09-F1
#
_cell.length_a   1.000
_cell.length_b   1.000
_cell.length_c   1.000
_cell.angle_alpha   90.00
_cell.angle_beta   90.00
_cell.angle_gamma   90.00
#
_symmetry.space_group_name_H-M   'P 1'
#
loop_
_entity.id
_entity.type
_entity.pdbx_description
1 polymer ?
#
loop_
_entity_poly.entity_id
_entity_poly.type
_entity_poly.pdbx_seq_one_letter_code
_entity_poly.pdbx_strand_id
1 'polypeptide(L)' 'MVALLRVIALKRANKVQSKRVPTYLFIDEFHNFISPDLEKALTQLRKYKLYLVLASQYIGQC' A
#
# COMPACT_ATOMS: atom_id res chain seq x y z
N MET A 1 5.38 -9.05 3.67
CA MET A 1 4.92 -7.65 3.80
C MET A 1 3.55 -7.36 3.17
N VAL A 2 3.16 -8.00 2.04
CA VAL A 2 1.79 -7.92 1.49
C VAL A 2 0.70 -8.31 2.52
N ALA A 3 0.98 -9.30 3.37
CA ALA A 3 0.10 -9.64 4.50
C ALA A 3 -0.05 -8.50 5.51
N LEU A 4 1.01 -7.74 5.80
CA LEU A 4 0.97 -6.57 6.68
C LEU A 4 0.16 -5.43 6.06
N LEU A 5 0.34 -5.16 4.76
CA LEU A 5 -0.48 -4.21 4.00
C LEU A 5 -1.96 -4.58 4.05
N ARG A 6 -2.29 -5.87 3.85
CA ARG A 6 -3.66 -6.38 4.00
C ARG A 6 -4.19 -6.22 5.42
N VAL A 7 -3.40 -6.54 6.45
CA VAL A 7 -3.80 -6.37 7.86
C VAL A 7 -4.07 -4.90 8.20
N ILE A 8 -3.21 -3.99 7.72
CA ILE A 8 -3.41 -2.55 7.90
C ILE A 8 -4.68 -2.08 7.18
N ALA A 9 -4.91 -2.54 5.94
CA ALA A 9 -6.12 -2.23 5.19
C ALA A 9 -7.39 -2.74 5.89
N LEU A 10 -7.37 -3.99 6.39
CA LEU A 10 -8.49 -4.61 7.10
C LEU A 10 -8.79 -3.93 8.44
N LYS A 11 -7.76 -3.57 9.23
CA LYS A 11 -7.95 -2.76 10.45
C LYS A 11 -8.65 -1.45 10.18
N ARG A 12 -8.52 -0.90 8.97
CA ARG A 12 -9.15 0.36 8.54
C ARG A 12 -10.55 0.15 7.93
N ALA A 13 -10.85 -1.05 7.46
CA ALA A 13 -12.18 -1.43 6.98
C ALA A 13 -13.24 -1.25 8.09
N ASN A 14 -12.87 -1.51 9.35
CA ASN A 14 -13.72 -1.37 10.53
C ASN A 14 -14.11 0.07 10.89
N LYS A 15 -13.54 1.09 10.24
CA LYS A 15 -13.92 2.50 10.44
C LYS A 15 -14.79 3.00 9.28
N VAL A 16 -15.81 3.78 9.61
CA VAL A 16 -16.67 4.49 8.63
C VAL A 16 -15.79 5.34 7.71
N GLN A 17 -16.07 5.31 6.40
CA GLN A 17 -15.22 5.92 5.36
C GLN A 17 -14.92 7.41 5.60
N SER A 18 -15.89 8.16 6.15
CA SER A 18 -15.75 9.58 6.51
C SER A 18 -14.72 9.82 7.61
N LYS A 19 -14.59 8.88 8.56
CA LYS A 19 -13.64 8.94 9.70
C LYS A 19 -12.28 8.30 9.40
N ARG A 20 -12.07 7.78 8.18
CA ARG A 20 -10.76 7.24 7.78
C ARG A 20 -9.79 8.41 7.59
N VAL A 21 -8.74 8.46 8.41
CA VAL A 21 -7.62 9.40 8.29
C VAL A 21 -6.67 8.90 7.20
N PRO A 22 -6.30 9.69 6.19
CA PRO A 22 -5.31 9.30 5.19
C PRO A 22 -4.04 8.75 5.84
N THR A 23 -3.50 7.65 5.32
CA THR A 23 -2.28 7.04 5.87
C THR A 23 -1.33 6.73 4.74
N TYR A 24 -0.08 7.11 4.95
CA TYR A 24 1.00 6.98 4.00
C TYR A 24 2.00 5.95 4.55
N LEU A 25 2.29 4.93 3.77
CA LEU A 25 3.33 3.96 4.06
C LEU A 25 4.54 4.26 3.19
N PHE A 26 5.68 4.51 3.80
CA PHE A 26 6.93 4.75 3.11
C PHE A 26 7.72 3.45 3.02
N ILE A 27 8.13 3.06 1.81
CA ILE A 27 8.91 1.86 1.53
C ILE A 27 10.14 2.29 0.73
N ASP A 28 11.33 2.04 1.25
CA ASP A 28 12.58 2.51 0.66
C ASP A 28 13.14 1.57 -0.43
N GLU A 29 12.93 0.25 -0.28
CA GLU A 29 13.48 -0.77 -1.21
C GLU A 29 12.41 -1.33 -2.16
N PHE A 30 11.72 -0.50 -2.94
CA PHE A 30 10.53 -0.93 -3.70
C PHE A 30 10.70 -2.17 -4.60
N HIS A 31 11.87 -2.33 -5.22
CA HIS A 31 12.19 -3.44 -6.13
C HIS A 31 12.04 -4.82 -5.47
N ASN A 32 12.32 -4.94 -4.17
CA ASN A 32 12.14 -6.18 -3.40
C ASN A 32 10.66 -6.54 -3.19
N PHE A 33 9.74 -5.67 -3.61
CA PHE A 33 8.31 -5.78 -3.34
C PHE A 33 7.44 -5.80 -4.61
N ILE A 34 8.00 -5.57 -5.80
CA ILE A 34 7.23 -5.61 -7.05
C ILE A 34 6.83 -7.05 -7.36
N SER A 35 5.54 -7.34 -7.22
CA SER A 35 4.95 -8.60 -7.67
C SER A 35 3.60 -8.34 -8.34
N PRO A 36 3.12 -9.24 -9.22
CA PRO A 36 1.79 -9.11 -9.84
C PRO A 36 0.65 -9.00 -8.82
N ASP A 37 0.81 -9.57 -7.63
CA ASP A 37 -0.17 -9.45 -6.55
C ASP A 37 -0.16 -8.07 -5.88
N LEU A 38 0.99 -7.39 -5.87
CA LEU A 38 1.07 -6.02 -5.37
C LEU A 38 0.27 -5.08 -6.27
N GLU A 39 0.35 -5.23 -7.59
CA GLU A 39 -0.43 -4.44 -8.54
C GLU A 39 -1.94 -4.52 -8.24
N LYS A 40 -2.45 -5.75 -8.08
CA LYS A 40 -3.85 -5.98 -7.69
C LYS A 40 -4.16 -5.37 -6.33
N ALA A 41 -3.26 -5.47 -5.36
CA ALA A 41 -3.46 -4.89 -4.04
C ALA A 41 -3.53 -3.35 -4.10
N LEU A 42 -2.63 -2.69 -4.85
CA LEU A 42 -2.59 -1.23 -5.02
C LEU A 42 -3.92 -0.67 -5.51
N THR A 43 -4.58 -1.34 -6.46
CA THR A 43 -5.91 -0.92 -6.94
C THR A 43 -6.98 -0.89 -5.84
N GLN A 44 -6.84 -1.71 -4.79
CA GLN A 44 -7.81 -1.80 -3.70
C GLN A 44 -7.51 -0.84 -2.54
N LEU A 45 -6.26 -0.41 -2.36
CA LEU A 45 -5.85 0.42 -1.22
C LEU A 45 -6.52 1.80 -1.17
N ARG A 46 -6.90 2.35 -2.32
CA ARG A 46 -7.63 3.63 -2.42
C ARG A 46 -8.94 3.59 -1.63
N LYS A 47 -9.64 2.44 -1.60
CA LYS A 47 -10.88 2.25 -0.82
C LYS A 47 -10.65 2.42 0.69
N TYR A 48 -9.43 2.15 1.15
CA TYR A 48 -9.03 2.20 2.56
C TYR A 48 -8.30 3.50 2.94
N LYS A 49 -8.23 4.49 2.03
CA LYS A 49 -7.41 5.71 2.18
C LYS A 49 -5.97 5.38 2.62
N LEU A 50 -5.42 4.28 2.09
CA LEU A 50 -4.04 3.89 2.29
C LEU A 50 -3.26 4.23 1.02
N TYR A 51 -2.18 4.96 1.19
CA TYR A 51 -1.33 5.44 0.12
C TYR A 51 0.07 4.89 0.36
N LEU A 52 0.76 4.47 -0.69
CA LEU A 52 2.16 4.10 -0.61
C LEU A 52 3.02 5.20 -1.21
N VAL A 53 4.13 5.47 -0.54
CA VAL A 53 5.24 6.27 -1.04
C VAL A 53 6.40 5.29 -1.19
N LEU A 54 6.82 5.08 -2.43
CA LEU A 54 7.81 4.09 -2.79
C LEU A 54 9.07 4.85 -3.20
N ALA A 55 10.16 4.62 -2.48
CA ALA A 55 11.46 5.04 -2.94
C ALA A 55 12.05 3.93 -3.83
N SER A 56 12.71 4.35 -4.90
CA SER A 56 13.51 3.47 -5.73
C SER A 56 14.82 4.17 -6.03
N GLN A 57 15.93 3.44 -5.92
CA GLN A 57 17.26 3.94 -6.26
C GLN A 57 17.50 3.92 -7.77
N TYR A 58 16.75 3.11 -8.52
CA TYR A 58 16.85 2.99 -9.98
C TYR A 58 15.45 2.87 -10.59
N ILE A 59 15.13 3.72 -11.56
CA ILE A 59 13.84 3.69 -12.28
C ILE A 59 13.82 2.56 -13.33
N GLY A 60 14.99 2.05 -13.74
CA GLY A 60 15.16 1.15 -14.88
C GLY A 60 15.07 -0.36 -14.60
N GLN A 61 14.59 -0.80 -13.44
CA GLN A 61 14.43 -2.23 -13.10
C GLN A 61 12.97 -2.64 -12.81
N CYS A 62 12.01 -1.76 -13.14
CA CYS A 62 10.58 -2.04 -13.04
C CYS A 62 10.06 -2.76 -14.29
#